data_AF-A0A2K8SWH1-F1
#
_entry.id   AF-A0A2K8SWH1-F1
#
_cell.length_a   1.000
_cell.length_b   1.000
_cell.length_c   1.000
_cell.angle_alpha   90.00
_cell.angle_beta   90.00
_cell.angle_gamma   90.00
#
_symmetry.space_group_name_H-M   'P 1'
#
loop_
_entity.id
_entity.type
_entity.pdbx_description
1 polymer ?
#
loop_
_entity_poly.entity_id
_entity_poly.type
_entity_poly.pdbx_seq_one_letter_code
_entity_poly.pdbx_strand_id
1 'polypeptide(L)' 'MSLVVTTRQLGISFFEYIRDRISQVANIPSLATIIREKCAFNPFGWSWVTE' A
#
# COMPACT_ATOMS: atom_id res chain seq x y z
N MET A 1 -6.28 -11.97 2.22
CA MET A 1 -5.77 -10.58 2.22
C MET A 1 -6.88 -9.66 1.70
N SER A 2 -7.25 -8.61 2.42
CA SER A 2 -8.27 -7.64 2.00
C SER A 2 -7.62 -6.30 1.64
N LEU A 3 -8.14 -5.64 0.61
CA LEU A 3 -7.65 -4.35 0.13
C LEU A 3 -7.64 -3.29 1.23
N VAL A 4 -8.66 -3.29 2.10
CA VAL A 4 -8.78 -2.39 3.26
C VAL A 4 -7.62 -2.59 4.24
N VAL A 5 -7.23 -3.84 4.47
CA VAL A 5 -6.11 -4.16 5.36
C VAL A 5 -4.80 -3.67 4.76
N THR A 6 -4.60 -3.91 3.46
CA THR A 6 -3.39 -3.48 2.75
C THR A 6 -3.26 -1.95 2.71
N THR A 7 -4.34 -1.21 2.42
CA THR A 7 -4.30 0.26 2.42
C THR A 7 -4.00 0.79 3.83
N ARG A 8 -4.58 0.18 4.87
CA ARG A 8 -4.31 0.56 6.27
C ARG A 8 -2.86 0.32 6.68
N GLN A 9 -2.28 -0.82 6.31
CA GLN A 9 -0.85 -1.12 6.55
C GLN A 9 0.08 -0.15 5.81
N LEU A 10 -0.35 0.33 4.65
CA LEU A 10 0.42 1.30 3.87
C LEU A 10 0.24 2.75 4.35
N GLY A 11 -0.71 3.01 5.25
CA GLY A 11 -1.04 4.36 5.73
C GLY A 11 -1.90 5.15 4.74
N ILE A 12 -2.61 4.47 3.84
CA ILE A 12 -3.42 5.06 2.78
C ILE A 12 -4.90 4.91 3.17
N SER A 13 -5.69 5.97 2.99
CA SER A 13 -7.13 5.90 3.14
C SER A 13 -7.73 5.00 2.06
N PHE A 14 -8.46 3.97 2.47
CA PHE A 14 -9.14 3.06 1.55
C PHE A 14 -10.09 3.83 0.60
N PHE A 15 -10.86 4.78 1.14
CA PHE A 15 -11.83 5.53 0.35
C PHE A 15 -11.16 6.45 -0.68
N GLU A 16 -10.06 7.10 -0.33
CA GLU A 16 -9.31 7.94 -1.28
C GLU A 16 -8.69 7.09 -2.38
N TYR A 17 -8.13 5.94 -2.02
CA TYR A 17 -7.58 4.98 -2.99
C TYR A 17 -8.65 4.49 -3.97
N ILE A 18 -9.82 4.11 -3.49
CA ILE A 18 -10.93 3.66 -4.35
C ILE A 18 -11.46 4.82 -5.21
N ARG A 19 -11.63 6.02 -4.64
CA ARG A 19 -12.07 7.21 -5.38
C ARG A 19 -11.11 7.53 -6.53
N ASP A 20 -9.81 7.50 -6.28
CA ASP A 20 -8.78 7.73 -7.29
C ASP A 20 -8.84 6.70 -8.43
N ARG A 21 -9.05 5.42 -8.09
CA ARG A 21 -9.18 4.34 -9.08
C ARG A 21 -10.45 4.43 -9.92
N ILE A 22 -11.59 4.76 -9.31
CA ILE A 22 -12.85 4.93 -10.03
C ILE A 22 -12.80 6.16 -10.93
N SER A 23 -12.19 7.25 -10.45
CA SER A 23 -12.08 8.50 -11.19
C SER A 23 -10.96 8.49 -12.25
N GLN A 24 -10.15 7.43 -12.29
CA GLN A 24 -9.00 7.24 -13.20
C GLN A 24 -7.99 8.41 -13.17
N VAL A 25 -7.91 9.13 -12.05
CA VAL A 25 -7.01 10.28 -11.89
C VAL A 25 -5.57 9.82 -11.70
N ALA A 26 -5.37 8.62 -11.13
CA ALA A 26 -4.07 7.99 -10.89
C ALA A 26 -3.11 8.83 -10.02
N ASN A 27 -3.66 9.64 -9.10
CA ASN A 27 -2.86 10.40 -8.13
C ASN A 27 -2.17 9.48 -7.12
N ILE A 28 -2.81 8.37 -6.76
CA ILE A 28 -2.22 7.39 -5.83
C ILE A 28 -1.60 6.27 -6.65
N PRO A 29 -0.28 6.01 -6.53
CA PRO A 29 0.38 4.91 -7.22
C PRO A 29 -0.28 3.56 -6.90
N SER A 30 -0.05 2.56 -7.73
CA SER A 30 -0.57 1.21 -7.44
C SER A 30 -0.05 0.72 -6.09
N LEU A 31 -0.88 0.03 -5.30
CA LEU A 31 -0.41 -0.50 -4.01
C LEU A 31 0.81 -1.41 -4.20
N ALA A 32 0.90 -2.13 -5.32
CA ALA A 32 2.06 -2.95 -5.66
C ALA A 32 3.33 -2.12 -5.84
N THR A 33 3.23 -0.94 -6.47
CA THR A 33 4.36 -0.01 -6.62
C THR A 33 4.82 0.50 -5.25
N ILE A 34 3.88 0.93 -4.41
CA ILE A 34 4.17 1.45 -3.06
C ILE A 34 4.81 0.36 -2.19
N ILE A 35 4.32 -0.88 -2.27
CA ILE A 35 4.92 -2.03 -1.58
C ILE A 35 6.34 -2.25 -2.07
N ARG A 36 6.56 -2.29 -3.40
CA ARG A 36 7.91 -2.47 -3.97
C ARG A 36 8.87 -1.38 -3.51
N GLU A 37 8.45 -0.13 -3.52
CA GLU A 37 9.26 1.00 -3.06
C GLU A 37 9.62 0.86 -1.58
N LYS A 38 8.62 0.68 -0.70
CA LYS A 38 8.86 0.48 0.74
C LYS A 38 9.84 -0.66 1.01
N CYS A 39 9.86 -1.66 0.15
CA CYS A 39 10.65 -2.86 0.35
C CYS A 39 12.03 -2.81 -0.29
N ALA A 40 12.21 -1.92 -1.27
CA ALA A 40 13.53 -1.49 -1.70
C ALA A 40 14.23 -0.66 -0.61
N PHE A 41 13.47 0.17 0.12
CA PHE A 41 14.00 0.97 1.23
C PHE A 41 14.19 0.18 2.53
N ASN A 42 13.34 -0.82 2.78
CA ASN A 42 13.45 -1.73 3.91
C ASN A 42 13.33 -3.17 3.41
N PRO A 43 14.45 -3.89 3.19
CA PRO A 43 14.37 -5.28 2.77
C PRO A 43 13.50 -6.01 3.79
N PHE A 44 12.41 -6.62 3.31
CA PHE A 44 11.35 -7.29 4.06
C PHE A 44 11.80 -8.29 5.16
N GLY A 45 13.10 -8.52 5.36
CA GLY A 45 13.66 -9.38 6.39
C GLY A 45 13.48 -8.89 7.84
N TRP A 46 13.05 -7.65 8.09
CA TRP A 46 12.99 -7.09 9.45
C TRP A 46 11.58 -7.00 10.06
N SER A 47 10.50 -7.21 9.30
CA SER A 47 9.12 -7.05 9.80
C SER A 47 8.37 -8.37 10.07
N TRP A 48 9.03 -9.52 9.93
CA TRP A 48 8.47 -10.86 10.23
C TRP A 48 9.13 -11.54 11.44
N VAL A 49 10.08 -10.87 12.10
CA VAL A 49 10.52 -11.28 13.43
C VAL A 49 9.39 -10.87 14.38
N THR A 50 8.47 -11.80 14.64
CA THR A 50 7.61 -11.77 15.82
C THR A 50 8.52 -11.85 17.04
N GLU A 51 8.49 -10.79 17.86
CA GLU A 51 8.89 -10.90 19.27
C GLU A 51 7.96 -11.87 20.01
#